data_AF-B0TT33-F1
#
_entry.id   AF-B0TT33-F1
#
_cell.length_a   1.000
_cell.length_b   1.000
_cell.length_c   1.000
_cell.angle_alpha   90.00
_cell.angle_beta   90.00
_cell.angle_gamma   90.00
#
_symmetry.space_group_name_H-M   'P 1'
#
loop_
_entity.id
_entity.type
_entity.pdbx_description
1 polymer ?
#
loop_
_entity_poly.entity_id
_entity_poly.type
_entity_poly.pdbx_seq_one_letter_code
_entity_poly.pdbx_strand_id
1 'polypeptide(L)'
;MQTVSSTKLLSILSKVTIIGNANGKWDIPSSGATFIFNGTKLHDKQDSKQSMLINISNGPFVGSKSPFVVTAPFAEAEQESLTLQLIEIAESLEKELHCWPSTGLVTTVLMTRLSSQLNVKRMSLLPSLKRKLTMQSDDYLACMVHNWLGERRIALGLPDTKLNWPELMLTQPDPFQEPNNKAKLNKGQYIEQCPFILLKKVHDQAQFKLNQDNDKLVTENLKLLKYLAASPIEIWLHHSTQEKLLACELMFFNQTPEQTSSFWYLVDNQASQYLDSIRHRLAYCQQATSTEQQMF
;
A
#
# COMPACT_ATOMS: atom_id res chain seq x y z
N MET A 1 14.22 -20.46 20.54
CA MET A 1 12.80 -20.71 20.86
C MET A 1 12.59 -20.66 22.37
N GLN A 2 12.03 -19.57 22.88
CA GLN A 2 11.36 -19.51 24.16
C GLN A 2 10.17 -18.56 23.99
N THR A 3 9.06 -19.10 23.50
CA THR A 3 7.76 -18.43 23.51
C THR A 3 7.14 -18.65 24.89
N VAL A 4 7.40 -17.71 25.80
CA VAL A 4 6.55 -17.58 26.99
C VAL A 4 5.98 -16.18 26.98
N SER A 5 5.08 -15.94 26.03
CA SER A 5 4.09 -14.87 26.20
C SER A 5 3.15 -15.33 27.31
N SER A 6 2.90 -14.47 28.30
CA SER A 6 1.97 -14.79 29.38
C SER A 6 0.63 -15.23 28.78
N THR A 7 -0.02 -16.25 29.35
CA THR A 7 -1.34 -16.75 28.89
C THR A 7 -2.36 -15.62 28.72
N LYS A 8 -2.17 -14.53 29.47
CA LYS A 8 -2.96 -13.31 29.43
C LYS A 8 -2.77 -12.51 28.13
N LEU A 9 -1.55 -12.28 27.65
CA LEU A 9 -1.32 -11.54 26.40
C LEU A 9 -1.86 -12.31 25.20
N LEU A 10 -1.62 -13.61 25.12
CA LEU A 10 -2.20 -14.46 24.07
C LEU A 10 -3.73 -14.45 24.10
N SER A 11 -4.34 -14.46 25.28
CA SER A 11 -5.79 -14.30 25.42
C SER A 11 -6.28 -12.94 24.89
N ILE A 12 -5.52 -11.87 25.11
CA ILE A 12 -5.89 -10.53 24.62
C ILE A 12 -5.73 -10.42 23.11
N LEU A 13 -4.66 -11.00 22.55
CA LEU A 13 -4.39 -11.04 21.12
C LEU A 13 -5.26 -12.07 20.37
N SER A 14 -6.13 -12.82 21.07
CA SER A 14 -7.07 -13.73 20.40
C SER A 14 -8.06 -13.00 19.49
N LYS A 15 -8.45 -11.77 19.85
CA LYS A 15 -9.34 -10.90 19.08
C LYS A 15 -8.67 -9.54 18.89
N VAL A 16 -8.33 -9.25 17.64
CA VAL A 16 -7.55 -8.06 17.27
C VAL A 16 -8.33 -7.20 16.29
N THR A 17 -8.21 -5.88 16.45
CA THR A 17 -8.57 -4.90 15.43
C THR A 17 -7.36 -4.04 15.09
N ILE A 18 -7.03 -3.91 13.82
CA ILE A 18 -6.01 -2.99 13.32
C ILE A 18 -6.74 -1.79 12.71
N ILE A 19 -6.37 -0.58 13.13
CA ILE A 19 -6.92 0.66 12.58
C ILE A 19 -5.79 1.44 11.92
N GLY A 20 -5.81 1.51 10.59
CA GLY A 20 -4.88 2.29 9.80
C GLY A 20 -5.16 3.80 9.82
N ASN A 21 -4.32 4.54 9.11
CA ASN A 21 -4.33 6.01 9.10
C ASN A 21 -5.25 6.63 8.03
N ALA A 22 -5.95 5.84 7.21
CA ALA A 22 -6.86 6.39 6.18
C ALA A 22 -8.05 7.14 6.81
N ASN A 23 -8.73 8.03 6.10
CA ASN A 23 -9.91 8.72 6.65
C ASN A 23 -11.06 7.73 6.91
N GLY A 24 -11.94 8.03 7.88
CA GLY A 24 -13.09 7.20 8.21
C GLY A 24 -13.49 7.26 9.68
N LYS A 25 -14.49 6.46 10.06
CA LYS A 25 -14.95 6.36 11.45
C LYS A 25 -13.96 5.57 12.31
N TRP A 26 -13.67 6.11 13.50
CA TRP A 26 -12.84 5.47 14.50
C TRP A 26 -13.69 4.52 15.37
N ASP A 27 -13.99 3.35 14.83
CA ASP A 27 -14.82 2.36 15.52
C ASP A 27 -13.94 1.38 16.32
N ILE A 28 -13.54 1.79 17.52
CA ILE A 28 -12.76 0.99 18.45
C ILE A 28 -13.68 -0.04 19.13
N PRO A 29 -13.37 -1.35 19.05
CA PRO A 29 -14.20 -2.37 19.69
C PRO A 29 -14.11 -2.29 21.22
N SER A 30 -15.20 -2.64 21.90
CA SER A 30 -15.27 -2.71 23.36
C SER A 30 -14.54 -3.89 23.99
N SER A 31 -13.94 -4.78 23.18
CA SER A 31 -13.29 -6.02 23.60
C SER A 31 -12.10 -6.35 22.69
N GLY A 32 -11.04 -6.95 23.26
CA GLY A 32 -9.85 -7.37 22.53
C GLY A 32 -8.78 -6.28 22.44
N ALA A 33 -7.74 -6.55 21.65
CA ALA A 33 -6.67 -5.60 21.38
C ALA A 33 -6.96 -4.74 20.14
N THR A 34 -6.59 -3.47 20.20
CA THR A 34 -6.67 -2.54 19.07
C THR A 34 -5.29 -1.97 18.78
N PHE A 35 -4.80 -2.21 17.56
CA PHE A 35 -3.53 -1.67 17.08
C PHE A 35 -3.75 -0.38 16.29
N ILE A 36 -2.95 0.64 16.59
CA ILE A 36 -2.88 1.92 15.89
C ILE A 36 -1.44 2.28 15.57
N PHE A 37 -1.24 3.24 14.65
CA PHE A 37 0.09 3.58 14.15
C PHE A 37 0.42 5.06 14.34
N ASN A 38 1.63 5.34 14.83
CA ASN A 38 2.17 6.70 15.02
C ASN A 38 1.23 7.64 15.82
N GLY A 39 0.55 7.10 16.84
CA GLY A 39 -0.20 7.90 17.82
C GLY A 39 -1.27 8.81 17.22
N THR A 40 -1.95 8.37 16.16
CA THR A 40 -3.15 9.05 15.64
C THR A 40 -4.16 9.23 16.78
N LYS A 41 -4.19 10.45 17.34
CA LYS A 41 -4.91 10.76 18.59
C LYS A 41 -6.41 10.50 18.42
N LEU A 42 -7.03 9.85 19.41
CA LEU A 42 -8.45 10.07 19.66
C LEU A 42 -8.64 11.56 19.94
N HIS A 43 -9.24 12.28 19.00
CA HIS A 43 -9.92 13.52 19.36
C HIS A 43 -11.16 13.12 20.16
N ASP A 44 -11.21 13.66 21.37
CA ASP A 44 -12.32 13.61 22.32
C ASP A 44 -12.52 12.33 23.13
N LYS A 45 -12.37 12.56 24.44
CA LYS A 45 -12.96 11.88 25.59
C LYS A 45 -14.09 10.90 25.20
N GLN A 46 -13.78 9.61 25.16
CA GLN A 46 -14.79 8.59 25.40
C GLN A 46 -14.36 7.65 26.51
N ASP A 47 -15.30 7.52 27.42
CA ASP A 47 -15.29 6.82 28.70
C ASP A 47 -14.83 5.36 28.60
N SER A 48 -13.79 5.06 29.38
CA SER A 48 -13.78 3.98 30.38
C SER A 48 -14.50 2.65 30.07
N LYS A 49 -14.39 2.13 28.83
CA LYS A 49 -14.65 0.71 28.54
C LYS A 49 -13.51 0.07 27.75
N GLN A 50 -12.45 -0.28 28.49
CA GLN A 50 -11.57 -1.46 28.35
C GLN A 50 -11.23 -2.02 26.94
N SER A 51 -11.01 -1.17 25.94
CA SER A 51 -10.25 -1.59 24.75
C SER A 51 -8.75 -1.53 25.05
N MET A 52 -8.00 -2.63 24.86
CA MET A 52 -6.55 -2.58 25.01
C MET A 52 -5.94 -1.92 23.76
N LEU A 53 -5.62 -0.65 23.86
CA LEU A 53 -4.97 0.10 22.78
C LEU A 53 -3.45 -0.17 22.79
N ILE A 54 -2.94 -0.58 21.65
CA ILE A 54 -1.53 -0.84 21.39
C ILE A 54 -1.09 0.09 20.26
N ASN A 55 -0.17 1.00 20.56
CA ASN A 55 0.39 1.88 19.53
C ASN A 55 1.72 1.32 19.03
N ILE A 56 1.88 1.26 17.71
CA ILE A 56 3.16 0.95 17.07
C ILE A 56 3.63 2.23 16.36
N SER A 57 4.72 2.78 16.84
CA SER A 57 5.38 3.92 16.20
C SER A 57 6.53 3.44 15.32
N ASN A 58 6.73 4.15 14.20
CA ASN A 58 7.95 4.03 13.42
C ASN A 58 9.11 4.53 14.28
N GLY A 59 10.16 3.72 14.44
CA GLY A 59 11.30 4.01 15.28
C GLY A 59 11.93 5.38 15.07
N PRO A 60 12.37 5.69 13.83
CA PRO A 60 12.97 6.98 13.52
C PRO A 60 12.04 8.16 13.84
N PHE A 61 10.73 7.99 13.71
CA PHE A 61 9.74 9.03 14.02
C PHE A 61 9.71 9.40 15.51
N VAL A 62 10.09 8.47 16.40
CA VAL A 62 10.17 8.71 17.86
C VAL A 62 11.62 8.74 18.38
N GLY A 63 12.61 8.88 17.48
CA GLY A 63 14.03 8.94 17.84
C GLY A 63 14.63 7.61 18.32
N SER A 64 13.98 6.48 18.06
CA SER A 64 14.48 5.15 18.39
C SER A 64 15.34 4.58 17.26
N LYS A 65 16.37 3.78 17.63
CA LYS A 65 17.16 2.98 16.68
C LYS A 65 16.45 1.70 16.25
N SER A 66 15.51 1.19 17.05
CA SER A 66 14.66 0.06 16.66
C SER A 66 13.67 0.51 15.59
N PRO A 67 13.39 -0.27 14.53
CA PRO A 67 12.46 0.15 13.48
C PRO A 67 11.01 0.28 13.96
N PHE A 68 10.64 -0.42 15.04
CA PHE A 68 9.33 -0.32 15.69
C PHE A 68 9.48 0.01 17.18
N VAL A 69 8.53 0.80 17.69
CA VAL A 69 8.37 1.05 19.12
C VAL A 69 6.92 0.75 19.50
N VAL A 70 6.72 -0.29 20.30
CA VAL A 70 5.43 -0.67 20.86
C VAL A 70 5.18 0.14 22.13
N THR A 71 3.98 0.67 22.30
CA THR A 71 3.50 1.30 23.54
C THR A 71 2.13 0.75 23.89
N ALA A 72 2.03 0.10 25.05
CA ALA A 72 0.82 -0.59 25.47
C ALA A 72 0.71 -0.72 27.00
N PRO A 73 -0.49 -0.98 27.57
CA PRO A 73 -0.70 -1.14 29.02
C PRO A 73 -0.35 -2.57 29.51
N PHE A 74 0.79 -3.11 29.10
CA PHE A 74 1.34 -4.40 29.56
C PHE A 74 2.86 -4.31 29.80
N ALA A 75 3.48 -5.37 30.32
CA ALA A 75 4.85 -5.31 30.83
C ALA A 75 5.86 -4.94 29.73
N GLU A 76 6.94 -4.25 30.09
CA GLU A 76 7.98 -3.82 29.14
C GLU A 76 8.58 -5.00 28.36
N ALA A 77 8.86 -6.11 29.05
CA ALA A 77 9.34 -7.35 28.40
C ALA A 77 8.36 -7.91 27.36
N GLU A 78 7.04 -7.74 27.57
CA GLU A 78 6.02 -8.15 26.59
C GLU A 78 5.99 -7.20 25.38
N GLN A 79 6.24 -5.90 25.60
CA GLN A 79 6.36 -4.90 24.53
C GLN A 79 7.63 -5.14 23.69
N GLU A 80 8.74 -5.48 24.34
CA GLU A 80 9.99 -5.84 23.67
C GLU A 80 9.83 -7.13 22.85
N SER A 81 9.21 -8.16 23.42
CA SER A 81 8.93 -9.41 22.71
C SER A 81 8.03 -9.20 21.48
N LEU A 82 7.01 -8.35 21.58
CA LEU A 82 6.17 -7.99 20.44
C LEU A 82 6.96 -7.20 19.38
N THR A 83 7.83 -6.29 19.82
CA THR A 83 8.71 -5.52 18.93
C THR A 83 9.64 -6.44 18.13
N LEU A 84 10.27 -7.43 18.77
CA LEU A 84 11.14 -8.39 18.09
C LEU A 84 10.38 -9.22 17.04
N GLN A 85 9.16 -9.65 17.34
CA GLN A 85 8.33 -10.37 16.37
C GLN A 85 7.93 -9.50 15.18
N LEU A 86 7.64 -8.22 15.39
CA LEU A 86 7.38 -7.28 14.30
C LEU A 86 8.62 -7.12 13.40
N ILE A 87 9.82 -7.05 13.98
CA ILE A 87 11.09 -6.99 13.24
C ILE A 87 11.28 -8.24 12.38
N GLU A 88 11.11 -9.43 12.96
CA GLU A 88 11.27 -10.70 12.24
C GLU A 88 10.33 -10.80 11.03
N ILE A 89 9.06 -10.38 11.20
CA ILE A 89 8.11 -10.32 10.10
C ILE A 89 8.55 -9.30 9.04
N ALA A 90 9.00 -8.12 9.46
CA ALA A 90 9.41 -7.07 8.53
C ALA A 90 10.62 -7.48 7.68
N GLU A 91 11.64 -8.10 8.29
CA GLU A 91 12.82 -8.62 7.58
C GLU A 91 12.47 -9.75 6.60
N SER A 92 11.48 -10.58 6.94
CA SER A 92 10.96 -11.60 6.02
C SER A 92 10.24 -10.96 4.83
N LEU A 93 9.38 -9.96 5.08
CA LEU A 93 8.60 -9.29 4.04
C LEU A 93 9.47 -8.41 3.14
N GLU A 94 10.53 -7.80 3.66
CA GLU A 94 11.46 -6.98 2.88
C GLU A 94 12.09 -7.76 1.72
N LYS A 95 12.42 -9.03 1.95
CA LYS A 95 12.97 -9.92 0.91
C LYS A 95 11.96 -10.17 -0.21
N GLU A 96 10.67 -10.23 0.12
CA GLU A 96 9.59 -10.49 -0.83
C GLU A 96 9.12 -9.21 -1.56
N LEU A 97 9.20 -8.06 -0.89
CA LEU A 97 8.77 -6.77 -1.40
C LEU A 97 9.88 -5.99 -2.12
N HIS A 98 11.14 -6.38 -1.90
CA HIS A 98 12.33 -5.63 -2.30
C HIS A 98 12.38 -4.19 -1.74
N CYS A 99 11.67 -3.95 -0.62
CA CYS A 99 11.70 -2.71 0.14
C CYS A 99 11.23 -2.95 1.57
N TRP A 100 11.56 -2.04 2.49
CA TRP A 100 11.03 -2.12 3.86
C TRP A 100 9.49 -1.99 3.86
N PRO A 101 8.76 -2.93 4.50
CA PRO A 101 7.29 -2.94 4.49
C PRO A 101 6.68 -1.84 5.36
N SER A 102 5.43 -1.49 5.08
CA SER A 102 4.62 -0.67 5.97
C SER A 102 4.33 -1.40 7.28
N THR A 103 4.34 -0.64 8.38
CA THR A 103 4.00 -1.13 9.73
C THR A 103 2.60 -1.76 9.78
N GLY A 104 1.68 -1.26 8.95
CA GLY A 104 0.34 -1.81 8.80
C GLY A 104 0.33 -3.24 8.28
N LEU A 105 1.07 -3.52 7.20
CA LEU A 105 1.19 -4.87 6.66
C LEU A 105 1.89 -5.81 7.66
N VAL A 106 3.03 -5.38 8.22
CA VAL A 106 3.80 -6.18 9.20
C VAL A 106 2.92 -6.63 10.36
N THR A 107 2.17 -5.69 10.93
CA THR A 107 1.26 -5.97 12.05
C THR A 107 0.16 -6.93 11.63
N THR A 108 -0.42 -6.75 10.43
CA THR A 108 -1.48 -7.62 9.92
C THR A 108 -1.00 -9.05 9.71
N VAL A 109 0.18 -9.23 9.10
CA VAL A 109 0.79 -10.55 8.90
C VAL A 109 1.07 -11.22 10.24
N LEU A 110 1.64 -10.50 11.21
CA LEU A 110 1.88 -11.04 12.55
C LEU A 110 0.57 -11.47 13.23
N MET A 111 -0.44 -10.59 13.20
CA MET A 111 -1.72 -10.86 13.86
C MET A 111 -2.51 -11.98 13.19
N THR A 112 -2.32 -12.22 11.90
CA THR A 112 -2.90 -13.39 11.21
C THR A 112 -2.37 -14.72 11.77
N ARG A 113 -1.14 -14.72 12.30
CA ARG A 113 -0.53 -15.89 12.94
C ARG A 113 -0.98 -16.06 14.40
N LEU A 114 -1.15 -14.94 15.11
CA LEU A 114 -1.40 -14.95 16.57
C LEU A 114 -2.89 -14.93 16.95
N SER A 115 -3.76 -14.39 16.10
CA SER A 115 -5.15 -14.12 16.45
C SER A 115 -6.09 -15.23 15.99
N SER A 116 -7.18 -15.42 16.74
CA SER A 116 -8.33 -16.23 16.31
C SER A 116 -9.34 -15.42 15.49
N GLN A 117 -9.37 -14.10 15.68
CA GLN A 117 -10.19 -13.16 14.93
C GLN A 117 -9.39 -11.87 14.72
N LEU A 118 -9.27 -11.44 13.46
CA LEU A 118 -8.58 -10.22 13.06
C LEU A 118 -9.50 -9.36 12.22
N ASN A 119 -9.71 -8.12 12.62
CA ASN A 119 -10.40 -7.11 11.82
C ASN A 119 -9.41 -6.04 11.40
N VAL A 120 -9.44 -5.63 10.14
CA VAL A 120 -8.61 -4.53 9.64
C VAL A 120 -9.53 -3.44 9.11
N LYS A 121 -9.30 -2.21 9.58
CA LYS A 121 -10.09 -1.02 9.26
C LYS A 121 -9.19 0.14 8.89
N ARG A 122 -9.71 1.09 8.12
CA ARG A 122 -9.03 2.31 7.66
C ARG A 122 -7.66 2.03 7.03
N MET A 123 -7.55 0.94 6.28
CA MET A 123 -6.31 0.56 5.61
C MET A 123 -6.62 -0.23 4.34
N SER A 124 -6.63 0.39 3.16
CA SER A 124 -6.91 -0.34 1.90
C SER A 124 -5.67 -0.94 1.23
N LEU A 125 -4.48 -0.59 1.71
CA LEU A 125 -3.20 -0.75 0.99
C LEU A 125 -3.24 -0.21 -0.45
N LEU A 126 -4.10 0.79 -0.69
CA LEU A 126 -4.30 1.38 -2.00
C LEU A 126 -4.25 2.91 -1.89
N PRO A 127 -3.10 3.49 -1.50
CA PRO A 127 -2.95 4.93 -1.31
C PRO A 127 -3.06 5.67 -2.64
N SER A 128 -3.63 6.88 -2.64
CA SER A 128 -3.72 7.72 -3.84
C SER A 128 -2.34 8.13 -4.33
N LEU A 129 -2.09 8.00 -5.64
CA LEU A 129 -0.89 8.55 -6.28
C LEU A 129 -1.11 9.96 -6.84
N LYS A 130 -2.31 10.54 -6.71
CA LYS A 130 -2.56 11.93 -7.13
C LYS A 130 -1.80 12.91 -6.25
N ARG A 131 -0.95 13.71 -6.89
CA ARG A 131 -0.36 14.89 -6.27
C ARG A 131 -1.36 16.05 -6.35
N LYS A 132 -1.27 16.98 -5.39
CA LYS A 132 -1.93 18.28 -5.53
C LYS A 132 -1.21 19.06 -6.64
N LEU A 133 -1.94 19.77 -7.50
CA LEU A 133 -1.33 20.55 -8.58
C LEU A 133 -0.38 21.66 -8.07
N THR A 134 -0.48 22.03 -6.80
CA THR A 134 0.36 23.02 -6.12
C THR A 134 1.60 22.43 -5.43
N MET A 135 1.74 21.09 -5.42
CA MET A 135 2.84 20.39 -4.77
C MET A 135 4.14 20.61 -5.55
N GLN A 136 5.24 20.93 -4.86
CA GLN A 136 6.53 21.20 -5.52
C GLN A 136 7.20 19.90 -5.97
N SER A 137 8.07 19.95 -6.96
CA SER A 137 8.69 18.75 -7.55
C SER A 137 9.63 17.98 -6.60
N ASP A 138 10.16 18.66 -5.58
CA ASP A 138 10.97 18.10 -4.51
C ASP A 138 10.14 17.46 -3.39
N ASP A 139 8.86 17.83 -3.27
CA ASP A 139 7.93 17.14 -2.39
C ASP A 139 7.56 15.76 -2.96
N TYR A 140 7.43 14.75 -2.10
CA TYR A 140 6.96 13.41 -2.46
C TYR A 140 5.71 13.00 -1.67
N LEU A 141 4.91 12.10 -2.24
CA LEU A 141 3.77 11.53 -1.52
C LEU A 141 4.28 10.53 -0.47
N ALA A 142 3.76 10.60 0.75
CA ALA A 142 4.16 9.68 1.82
C ALA A 142 3.99 8.20 1.46
N CYS A 143 3.09 7.86 0.52
CA CYS A 143 2.91 6.49 0.07
C CYS A 143 3.98 5.99 -0.91
N MET A 144 4.81 6.87 -1.46
CA MET A 144 5.86 6.48 -2.41
C MET A 144 7.01 5.75 -1.73
N VAL A 145 7.12 5.73 -0.40
CA VAL A 145 8.20 5.01 0.29
C VAL A 145 7.94 3.52 0.46
N HIS A 146 6.77 3.05 0.01
CA HIS A 146 6.34 1.66 0.13
C HIS A 146 5.98 1.07 -1.22
N ASN A 147 6.34 -0.20 -1.45
CA ASN A 147 5.84 -1.01 -2.55
C ASN A 147 4.37 -1.40 -2.30
N TRP A 148 3.44 -0.44 -2.40
CA TRP A 148 2.03 -0.65 -2.08
C TRP A 148 1.39 -1.78 -2.90
N LEU A 149 1.82 -1.99 -4.16
CA LEU A 149 1.27 -3.05 -5.00
C LEU A 149 1.75 -4.43 -4.54
N GLY A 150 3.02 -4.55 -4.14
CA GLY A 150 3.54 -5.77 -3.51
C GLY A 150 2.92 -6.02 -2.13
N GLU A 151 2.73 -4.98 -1.32
CA GLU A 151 2.07 -5.12 -0.02
C GLU A 151 0.64 -5.66 -0.17
N ARG A 152 -0.07 -5.15 -1.18
CA ARG A 152 -1.41 -5.60 -1.52
C ARG A 152 -1.42 -7.04 -2.03
N ARG A 153 -0.45 -7.47 -2.84
CA ARG A 153 -0.29 -8.88 -3.25
C ARG A 153 -0.22 -9.80 -2.03
N ILE A 154 0.65 -9.45 -1.07
CA ILE A 154 0.86 -10.24 0.14
C ILE A 154 -0.43 -10.28 0.95
N ALA A 155 -1.10 -9.13 1.14
CA ALA A 155 -2.37 -9.06 1.87
C ALA A 155 -3.48 -9.92 1.24
N LEU A 156 -3.59 -9.93 -0.09
CA LEU A 156 -4.55 -10.77 -0.83
C LEU A 156 -4.25 -12.27 -0.70
N GLY A 157 -3.00 -12.64 -0.40
CA GLY A 157 -2.58 -14.03 -0.16
C GLY A 157 -2.76 -14.50 1.29
N LEU A 158 -3.21 -13.64 2.20
CA LEU A 158 -3.40 -14.02 3.60
C LEU A 158 -4.62 -14.94 3.78
N PRO A 159 -4.58 -15.92 4.71
CA PRO A 159 -5.72 -16.79 4.99
C PRO A 159 -6.96 -16.03 5.46
N ASP A 160 -8.08 -16.18 4.74
CA ASP A 160 -9.32 -15.41 4.95
C ASP A 160 -10.15 -15.89 6.17
N THR A 161 -9.99 -17.15 6.60
CA THR A 161 -10.87 -17.78 7.62
C THR A 161 -11.05 -17.02 8.95
N LYS A 162 -10.13 -16.11 9.28
CA LYS A 162 -10.12 -15.32 10.51
C LYS A 162 -9.95 -13.82 10.26
N LEU A 163 -9.77 -13.41 9.01
CA LEU A 163 -9.39 -12.06 8.62
C LEU A 163 -10.59 -11.35 8.01
N ASN A 164 -11.08 -10.32 8.68
CA ASN A 164 -12.11 -9.44 8.15
C ASN A 164 -11.47 -8.13 7.68
N TRP A 165 -11.26 -8.00 6.37
CA TRP A 165 -10.61 -6.84 5.77
C TRP A 165 -11.37 -6.33 4.52
N PRO A 166 -12.57 -5.76 4.67
CA PRO A 166 -13.44 -5.42 3.54
C PRO A 166 -12.83 -4.34 2.63
N GLU A 167 -12.06 -3.40 3.19
CA GLU A 167 -11.43 -2.30 2.45
C GLU A 167 -10.26 -2.74 1.57
N LEU A 168 -9.76 -3.96 1.76
CA LEU A 168 -8.81 -4.56 0.84
C LEU A 168 -9.49 -4.86 -0.50
N MET A 169 -10.79 -5.20 -0.51
CA MET A 169 -11.49 -5.59 -1.73
C MET A 169 -11.94 -4.38 -2.54
N LEU A 170 -11.71 -4.44 -3.86
CA LEU A 170 -12.03 -3.37 -4.80
C LEU A 170 -13.25 -3.72 -5.64
N THR A 171 -14.03 -2.69 -5.93
CA THR A 171 -14.99 -2.70 -7.03
C THR A 171 -14.27 -2.44 -8.36
N GLN A 172 -14.92 -2.77 -9.46
CA GLN A 172 -14.40 -2.50 -10.79
C GLN A 172 -14.03 -1.01 -10.94
N PRO A 173 -12.86 -0.67 -11.50
CA PRO A 173 -12.47 0.70 -11.77
C PRO A 173 -13.45 1.41 -12.71
N ASP A 174 -13.84 2.63 -12.35
CA ASP A 174 -14.62 3.48 -13.25
C ASP A 174 -13.81 3.84 -14.52
N PRO A 175 -14.51 4.12 -15.64
CA PRO A 175 -13.90 4.76 -16.79
C PRO A 175 -13.27 6.09 -16.38
N PHE A 176 -12.02 6.32 -16.76
CA PHE A 176 -11.34 7.57 -16.44
C PHE A 176 -12.03 8.75 -17.13
N GLN A 177 -12.46 9.74 -16.34
CA GLN A 177 -13.05 10.98 -16.81
C GLN A 177 -12.01 12.09 -16.69
N GLU A 178 -11.67 12.76 -17.80
CA GLU A 178 -10.77 13.92 -17.74
C GLU A 178 -11.47 15.12 -17.08
N PRO A 179 -10.81 15.83 -16.15
CA PRO A 179 -11.41 16.96 -15.47
C PRO A 179 -11.76 18.14 -16.39
N ASN A 180 -11.17 18.26 -17.58
CA ASN A 180 -11.43 19.36 -18.53
C ASN A 180 -11.07 19.00 -19.99
N ASN A 181 -12.09 18.96 -20.86
CA ASN A 181 -12.06 19.22 -22.31
C ASN A 181 -11.69 18.11 -23.33
N LYS A 182 -12.68 17.79 -24.20
CA LYS A 182 -12.77 17.53 -25.67
C LYS A 182 -11.59 16.99 -26.51
N ALA A 183 -10.42 16.65 -25.97
CA ALA A 183 -9.39 15.99 -26.76
C ALA A 183 -9.78 14.52 -26.95
N LYS A 184 -10.32 14.17 -28.13
CA LYS A 184 -10.46 12.77 -28.52
C LYS A 184 -9.09 12.11 -28.42
N LEU A 185 -8.94 11.15 -27.50
CA LEU A 185 -7.80 10.24 -27.54
C LEU A 185 -7.72 9.67 -28.97
N ASN A 186 -6.54 9.71 -29.57
CA ASN A 186 -6.26 9.00 -30.81
C ASN A 186 -6.26 7.50 -30.49
N LYS A 187 -7.46 6.94 -30.29
CA LYS A 187 -7.66 5.54 -29.89
C LYS A 187 -6.92 4.64 -30.90
N GLY A 188 -6.93 5.00 -32.18
CA GLY A 188 -6.30 4.27 -33.29
C GLY A 188 -4.84 3.83 -33.08
N GLN A 189 -4.03 4.56 -32.31
CA GLN A 189 -2.59 4.26 -32.22
C GLN A 189 -2.26 3.08 -31.29
N TYR A 190 -3.12 2.79 -30.31
CA TYR A 190 -2.80 1.84 -29.23
C TYR A 190 -3.91 0.83 -28.90
N ILE A 191 -5.05 0.82 -29.63
CA ILE A 191 -6.31 0.10 -29.29
C ILE A 191 -6.16 -1.37 -28.84
N GLU A 192 -5.06 -2.07 -29.15
CA GLU A 192 -4.85 -3.49 -28.77
C GLU A 192 -3.47 -3.76 -28.15
N GLN A 193 -2.75 -2.72 -27.75
CA GLN A 193 -1.42 -2.92 -27.15
C GLN A 193 -1.53 -3.30 -25.68
N CYS A 194 -0.76 -4.32 -25.28
CA CYS A 194 -0.69 -4.77 -23.90
C CYS A 194 -0.31 -3.61 -22.96
N PRO A 195 -1.19 -3.22 -22.02
CA PRO A 195 -0.98 -2.04 -21.18
C PRO A 195 0.24 -2.19 -20.27
N PHE A 196 0.59 -3.42 -19.87
CA PHE A 196 1.80 -3.71 -19.10
C PHE A 196 3.08 -3.43 -19.88
N ILE A 197 3.13 -3.76 -21.17
CA ILE A 197 4.29 -3.47 -22.05
C ILE A 197 4.45 -1.97 -22.22
N LEU A 198 3.34 -1.27 -22.44
CA LEU A 198 3.32 0.18 -22.58
C LEU A 198 3.76 0.89 -21.29
N LEU A 199 3.29 0.43 -20.13
CA LEU A 199 3.71 0.96 -18.83
C LEU A 199 5.20 0.70 -18.58
N LYS A 200 5.69 -0.50 -18.87
CA LYS A 200 7.11 -0.82 -18.80
C LYS A 200 7.95 0.08 -19.69
N LYS A 201 7.47 0.40 -20.91
CA LYS A 201 8.15 1.35 -21.80
C LYS A 201 8.32 2.73 -21.15
N VAL A 202 7.27 3.27 -20.52
CA VAL A 202 7.36 4.55 -19.78
C VAL A 202 8.40 4.44 -18.66
N HIS A 203 8.38 3.34 -17.91
CA HIS A 203 9.32 3.11 -16.81
C HIS A 203 10.77 3.01 -17.28
N ASP A 204 11.06 2.18 -18.28
CA ASP A 204 12.39 2.01 -18.86
C ASP A 204 12.93 3.36 -19.35
N GLN A 205 12.10 4.15 -20.03
CA GLN A 205 12.46 5.48 -20.51
C GLN A 205 12.68 6.51 -19.39
N ALA A 206 12.07 6.31 -18.22
CA ALA A 206 12.31 7.15 -17.04
C ALA A 206 13.62 6.82 -16.33
N GLN A 207 14.18 5.62 -16.51
CA GLN A 207 15.47 5.20 -15.93
C GLN A 207 16.67 5.81 -16.64
N PHE A 208 16.59 6.00 -17.96
CA PHE A 208 17.67 6.63 -18.72
C PHE A 208 17.73 8.13 -18.39
N LYS A 209 18.80 8.59 -17.74
CA LYS A 209 19.04 10.01 -17.45
C LYS A 209 18.96 10.82 -18.75
N LEU A 210 17.95 11.67 -18.82
CA LEU A 210 17.57 12.44 -20.01
C LEU A 210 18.57 13.57 -20.27
N ASN A 211 19.42 13.41 -21.29
CA ASN A 211 20.16 14.52 -21.90
C ASN A 211 19.36 15.11 -23.07
N GLN A 212 19.21 16.43 -23.07
CA GLN A 212 18.80 17.39 -24.13
C GLN A 212 17.52 17.16 -25.00
N ASP A 213 16.97 15.95 -25.16
CA ASP A 213 15.70 15.68 -25.87
C ASP A 213 14.48 15.46 -24.93
N ASN A 214 14.59 15.99 -23.70
CA ASN A 214 13.72 15.69 -22.55
C ASN A 214 12.23 15.98 -22.79
N ASP A 215 11.91 17.17 -23.33
CA ASP A 215 10.52 17.64 -23.38
C ASP A 215 9.64 16.82 -24.33
N LYS A 216 10.20 16.37 -25.46
CA LYS A 216 9.47 15.57 -26.44
C LYS A 216 9.16 14.19 -25.86
N LEU A 217 10.14 13.53 -25.23
CA LEU A 217 9.95 12.20 -24.64
C LEU A 217 8.97 12.26 -23.46
N VAL A 218 9.09 13.25 -22.57
CA VAL A 218 8.14 13.45 -21.46
C VAL A 218 6.73 13.67 -22.01
N THR A 219 6.58 14.49 -23.05
CA THR A 219 5.28 14.71 -23.71
C THR A 219 4.70 13.42 -24.30
N GLU A 220 5.52 12.58 -24.95
CA GLU A 220 5.10 11.28 -25.48
C GLU A 220 4.69 10.32 -24.36
N ASN A 221 5.46 10.27 -23.27
CA ASN A 221 5.15 9.45 -22.11
C ASN A 221 3.89 9.91 -21.37
N LEU A 222 3.65 11.21 -21.27
CA LEU A 222 2.39 11.75 -20.72
C LEU A 222 1.19 11.34 -21.58
N LYS A 223 1.32 11.36 -22.91
CA LYS A 223 0.26 10.85 -23.81
C LYS A 223 0.02 9.35 -23.60
N LEU A 224 1.08 8.58 -23.35
CA LEU A 224 0.98 7.15 -23.10
C LEU A 224 0.34 6.85 -21.74
N LEU A 225 0.73 7.55 -20.68
CA LEU A 225 0.08 7.46 -19.36
C LEU A 225 -1.39 7.86 -19.43
N LYS A 226 -1.73 8.92 -20.17
CA LYS A 226 -3.12 9.32 -20.43
C LYS A 226 -3.91 8.22 -21.13
N TYR A 227 -3.32 7.57 -22.14
CA TYR A 227 -3.93 6.43 -22.80
C TYR A 227 -4.16 5.27 -21.82
N LEU A 228 -3.14 4.86 -21.09
CA LEU A 228 -3.21 3.78 -20.10
C LEU A 228 -4.27 4.02 -19.02
N ALA A 229 -4.36 5.26 -18.52
CA ALA A 229 -5.36 5.67 -17.54
C ALA A 229 -6.79 5.57 -18.08
N ALA A 230 -6.97 5.84 -19.39
CA ALA A 230 -8.26 5.78 -20.08
C ALA A 230 -8.61 4.40 -20.65
N SER A 231 -7.65 3.46 -20.69
CA SER A 231 -7.89 2.12 -21.21
C SER A 231 -8.96 1.38 -20.37
N PRO A 232 -9.93 0.72 -21.03
CA PRO A 232 -10.91 -0.12 -20.36
C PRO A 232 -10.25 -1.22 -19.51
N ILE A 233 -10.83 -1.53 -18.35
CA ILE A 233 -10.28 -2.53 -17.43
C ILE A 233 -10.23 -3.93 -18.06
N GLU A 234 -11.12 -4.21 -19.02
CA GLU A 234 -11.17 -5.47 -19.75
C GLU A 234 -9.88 -5.74 -20.52
N ILE A 235 -9.24 -4.70 -21.08
CA ILE A 235 -7.94 -4.81 -21.76
C ILE A 235 -6.84 -5.15 -20.75
N TRP A 236 -6.87 -4.52 -19.57
CA TRP A 236 -5.91 -4.80 -18.50
C TRP A 236 -6.06 -6.24 -17.98
N LEU A 237 -7.28 -6.68 -17.70
CA LEU A 237 -7.58 -8.04 -17.26
C LEU A 237 -7.14 -9.08 -18.31
N HIS A 238 -7.50 -8.86 -19.58
CA HIS A 238 -7.14 -9.77 -20.67
C HIS A 238 -5.63 -10.03 -20.77
N HIS A 239 -4.81 -9.01 -20.47
CA HIS A 239 -3.36 -9.14 -20.52
C HIS A 239 -2.69 -9.42 -19.17
N SER A 240 -3.46 -9.47 -18.07
CA SER A 240 -2.94 -9.65 -16.72
C SER A 240 -2.35 -11.05 -16.54
N THR A 241 -1.17 -11.11 -15.94
CA THR A 241 -0.50 -12.35 -15.53
C THR A 241 0.29 -12.03 -14.26
N GLN A 242 0.53 -13.02 -13.40
CA GLN A 242 1.34 -12.84 -12.20
C GLN A 242 2.72 -12.24 -12.49
N GLU A 243 3.41 -12.71 -13.53
CA GLU A 243 4.72 -12.18 -13.95
C GLU A 243 4.67 -10.68 -14.26
N LYS A 244 3.71 -10.24 -15.08
CA LYS A 244 3.55 -8.82 -15.45
C LYS A 244 3.18 -7.94 -14.25
N LEU A 245 2.34 -8.46 -13.34
CA LEU A 245 1.96 -7.74 -12.12
C LEU A 245 3.17 -7.55 -11.19
N LEU A 246 3.96 -8.61 -10.97
CA LEU A 246 5.21 -8.56 -10.20
C LEU A 246 6.20 -7.56 -10.81
N ALA A 247 6.35 -7.56 -12.14
CA ALA A 247 7.21 -6.60 -12.82
C ALA A 247 6.79 -5.14 -12.60
N CYS A 248 5.50 -4.88 -12.34
CA CYS A 248 4.99 -3.54 -12.06
C CYS A 248 5.18 -3.08 -10.60
N GLU A 249 5.41 -3.99 -9.65
CA GLU A 249 5.50 -3.65 -8.21
C GLU A 249 6.62 -2.62 -7.92
N LEU A 250 7.75 -2.76 -8.61
CA LEU A 250 8.92 -1.90 -8.42
C LEU A 250 8.80 -0.52 -9.10
N MET A 251 7.72 -0.26 -9.85
CA MET A 251 7.59 0.96 -10.65
C MET A 251 7.05 2.17 -9.86
N PHE A 252 6.50 1.94 -8.66
CA PHE A 252 5.67 2.94 -7.96
C PHE A 252 6.18 3.35 -6.57
N PHE A 253 7.45 3.07 -6.27
CA PHE A 253 8.04 3.46 -4.99
C PHE A 253 9.49 3.94 -5.13
N ASN A 254 9.92 4.71 -4.13
CA ASN A 254 11.27 5.08 -3.82
C ASN A 254 11.39 5.09 -2.29
N GLN A 255 12.11 4.13 -1.72
CA GLN A 255 12.21 3.95 -0.26
C GLN A 255 12.97 5.07 0.44
N THR A 256 13.87 5.77 -0.27
CA THR A 256 14.71 6.84 0.28
C THR A 256 14.66 8.08 -0.62
N PRO A 257 13.48 8.73 -0.75
CA PRO A 257 13.30 9.86 -1.67
C PRO A 257 14.13 11.09 -1.31
N GLU A 258 14.62 11.19 -0.08
CA GLU A 258 15.54 12.25 0.36
C GLU A 258 16.98 12.00 -0.08
N GLN A 259 17.33 10.75 -0.42
CA GLN A 259 18.69 10.33 -0.76
C GLN A 259 18.84 9.97 -2.24
N THR A 260 17.76 9.50 -2.87
CA THR A 260 17.77 9.02 -4.26
C THR A 260 16.66 9.70 -5.05
N SER A 261 16.96 10.07 -6.29
CA SER A 261 15.97 10.69 -7.17
C SER A 261 14.89 9.68 -7.56
N SER A 262 13.63 10.08 -7.39
CA SER A 262 12.48 9.31 -7.85
C SER A 262 12.36 9.32 -9.38
N PHE A 263 11.61 8.37 -9.95
CA PHE A 263 11.17 8.47 -11.34
C PHE A 263 10.37 9.75 -11.55
N TRP A 264 10.62 10.47 -12.64
CA TRP A 264 10.02 11.77 -12.91
C TRP A 264 8.48 11.74 -12.81
N TYR A 265 7.85 10.65 -13.28
CA TYR A 265 6.39 10.52 -13.28
C TYR A 265 5.78 10.41 -11.87
N LEU A 266 6.56 10.04 -10.85
CA LEU A 266 6.10 10.00 -9.46
C LEU A 266 6.10 11.39 -8.80
N VAL A 267 6.86 12.34 -9.35
CA VAL A 267 6.96 13.71 -8.84
C VAL A 267 6.32 14.76 -9.76
N ASP A 268 5.93 14.35 -10.97
CA ASP A 268 5.20 15.20 -11.92
C ASP A 268 3.70 15.28 -11.60
N ASN A 269 3.20 16.50 -11.43
CA ASN A 269 1.82 16.74 -11.01
C ASN A 269 0.79 16.25 -12.03
N GLN A 270 1.11 16.29 -13.33
CA GLN A 270 0.20 15.84 -14.39
C GLN A 270 0.21 14.32 -14.52
N ALA A 271 1.39 13.70 -14.61
CA ALA A 271 1.56 12.26 -14.67
C ALA A 271 0.88 11.56 -13.49
N SER A 272 1.01 12.12 -12.29
CA SER A 272 0.39 11.60 -11.06
C SER A 272 -1.14 11.44 -11.15
N GLN A 273 -1.82 12.29 -11.94
CA GLN A 273 -3.28 12.18 -12.15
C GLN A 273 -3.64 10.92 -12.94
N TYR A 274 -2.81 10.58 -13.94
CA TYR A 274 -2.98 9.39 -14.76
C TYR A 274 -2.56 8.12 -14.01
N LEU A 275 -1.46 8.19 -13.25
CA LEU A 275 -0.96 7.08 -12.46
C LEU A 275 -1.97 6.60 -11.41
N ASP A 276 -2.78 7.48 -10.84
CA ASP A 276 -3.80 7.08 -9.88
C ASP A 276 -4.89 6.17 -10.48
N SER A 277 -5.26 6.40 -11.74
CA SER A 277 -6.18 5.53 -12.48
C SER A 277 -5.53 4.19 -12.84
N ILE A 278 -4.26 4.23 -13.27
CA ILE A 278 -3.46 3.05 -13.60
C ILE A 278 -3.27 2.16 -12.37
N ARG A 279 -2.93 2.77 -11.23
CA ARG A 279 -2.80 2.13 -9.92
C ARG A 279 -4.04 1.32 -9.55
N HIS A 280 -5.23 1.92 -9.67
CA HIS A 280 -6.47 1.22 -9.36
C HIS A 280 -6.70 0.01 -10.29
N ARG A 281 -6.36 0.15 -11.58
CA ARG A 281 -6.47 -0.93 -12.57
C ARG A 281 -5.50 -2.08 -12.27
N LEU A 282 -4.25 -1.78 -11.95
CA LEU A 282 -3.24 -2.77 -11.53
C LEU A 282 -3.68 -3.51 -10.26
N ALA A 283 -4.15 -2.77 -9.25
CA ALA A 283 -4.63 -3.34 -8.00
C ALA A 283 -5.85 -4.25 -8.19
N TYR A 284 -6.76 -3.89 -9.10
CA TYR A 284 -7.91 -4.70 -9.46
C TYR A 284 -7.50 -5.96 -10.24
N CYS A 285 -6.58 -5.85 -11.19
CA CYS A 285 -6.04 -7.00 -11.92
C CYS A 285 -5.36 -8.00 -10.98
N GLN A 286 -4.60 -7.51 -10.00
CA GLN A 286 -3.99 -8.34 -8.96
C GLN A 286 -5.04 -9.11 -8.15
N GLN A 287 -6.12 -8.44 -7.72
CA GLN A 287 -7.22 -9.09 -7.02
C GLN A 287 -7.92 -10.16 -7.85
N ALA A 288 -8.19 -9.88 -9.13
CA ALA A 288 -8.84 -10.84 -10.04
C ALA A 288 -7.97 -12.10 -10.23
N THR A 289 -6.66 -11.93 -10.48
CA THR A 289 -5.72 -13.05 -10.65
C THR A 289 -5.57 -13.87 -9.36
N SER A 290 -5.53 -13.24 -8.18
CA SER A 290 -5.50 -13.97 -6.89
C SER A 290 -6.76 -14.80 -6.65
N THR A 291 -7.94 -14.30 -7.06
CA THR A 291 -9.21 -15.01 -6.88
C THR A 291 -9.30 -16.24 -7.79
N GLU A 292 -8.83 -16.13 -9.03
CA GLU A 292 -8.77 -17.27 -9.96
C GLU A 292 -7.87 -18.39 -9.44
N GLN A 293 -6.73 -18.07 -8.83
CA GLN A 293 -5.81 -19.04 -8.25
C GLN A 293 -6.37 -19.78 -7.03
N GLN A 294 -7.35 -19.22 -6.32
CA GLN A 294 -7.99 -19.87 -5.17
C GLN A 294 -9.11 -20.85 -5.56
N MET A 295 -9.56 -20.83 -6.82
CA MET A 295 -10.62 -21.72 -7.33
C MET A 295 -10.09 -23.04 -7.92
N PHE A 296 -8.77 -23.25 -7.93
CA PHE A 296 -8.09 -24.46 -8.40
C PHE A 296 -7.23 -25.08 -7.31
#